data_AF-A0AAU7AK63-F1
#
_entry.id   AF-A0AAU7AK63-F1
#
_cell.length_a   1.000
_cell.length_b   1.000
_cell.length_c   1.000
_cell.angle_alpha   90.00
_cell.angle_beta   90.00
_cell.angle_gamma   90.00
#
_symmetry.space_group_name_H-M   'P 1'
#
loop_
_entity.id
_entity.type
_entity.pdbx_description
1 polymer ?
#
loop_
_entity_poly.entity_id
_entity_poly.type
_entity_poly.pdbx_seq_one_letter_code
_entity_poly.pdbx_strand_id
1 'polypeptide(L)'
;MQFCPLWILGIVSAHATESYIAKDVPLDAYAIKYSRILGNQYSDTTTKKLKLICEEMMLFLIEIQAEDLSDLFNSYIYFMTTFDERGEPRKIKTFFKNALAPVNAEATVAEVMKSFKVFTFKYRSNDVLTVPVDWQVSDVEKISWLGDLFDEEITYRDGFDLS
;
A
#
# COMPACT_ATOMS: atom_id res chain seq x y z
N MET A 1 -6.26 -0.27 -21.23
CA MET A 1 -5.05 -0.36 -20.40
C MET A 1 -5.45 -1.00 -19.08
N GLN A 2 -4.55 -1.76 -18.45
CA GLN A 2 -4.84 -2.55 -17.24
C GLN A 2 -4.09 -1.93 -16.06
N PHE A 3 -4.73 -0.99 -15.36
CA PHE A 3 -4.07 -0.19 -14.32
C PHE A 3 -4.26 -0.75 -12.92
N CYS A 4 -3.32 -0.42 -12.03
CA CYS A 4 -3.36 -0.78 -10.62
C CYS A 4 -4.50 -0.05 -9.90
N PRO A 5 -5.38 -0.77 -9.17
CA PRO A 5 -6.37 -0.15 -8.30
C PRO A 5 -5.72 0.77 -7.27
N LEU A 6 -6.32 1.95 -7.06
CA LEU A 6 -5.84 2.96 -6.11
C LEU A 6 -5.51 2.40 -4.73
N TRP A 7 -6.39 1.53 -4.20
CA TRP A 7 -6.22 0.95 -2.87
C TRP A 7 -5.00 0.03 -2.79
N ILE A 8 -4.71 -0.76 -3.83
CA ILE A 8 -3.55 -1.65 -3.89
C ILE A 8 -2.26 -0.83 -3.96
N LEU A 9 -2.22 0.15 -4.87
CA LEU A 9 -1.07 1.05 -4.98
C LEU A 9 -0.81 1.78 -3.66
N GLY A 10 -1.87 2.21 -2.99
CA GLY A 10 -1.81 2.86 -1.68
C GLY A 10 -1.24 1.96 -0.59
N ILE A 11 -1.78 0.76 -0.39
CA ILE A 11 -1.32 -0.12 0.71
C ILE A 11 0.07 -0.69 0.47
N VAL A 12 0.45 -0.98 -0.78
CA VAL A 12 1.79 -1.48 -1.10
C VAL A 12 2.84 -0.39 -0.88
N SER A 13 2.53 0.86 -1.26
CA SER A 13 3.43 1.99 -0.99
C SER A 13 3.53 2.31 0.50
N ALA A 14 2.41 2.21 1.24
CA ALA A 14 2.40 2.35 2.68
C ALA A 14 3.27 1.28 3.37
N HIS A 15 3.14 0.02 2.95
CA HIS A 15 3.95 -1.10 3.46
C HIS A 15 5.44 -0.91 3.16
N ALA A 16 5.78 -0.51 1.93
CA ALA A 16 7.16 -0.19 1.56
C ALA A 16 7.74 0.94 2.42
N THR A 17 6.94 1.98 2.70
CA THR A 17 7.37 3.13 3.50
C THR A 17 7.58 2.74 4.96
N GLU A 18 6.63 2.02 5.56
CA GLU A 18 6.73 1.54 6.94
C GLU A 18 7.94 0.62 7.10
N SER A 19 8.10 -0.35 6.20
CA SER A 19 9.23 -1.28 6.22
C SER A 19 10.57 -0.58 6.03
N TYR A 20 10.64 0.45 5.17
CA TYR A 20 11.84 1.27 5.00
C TYR A 20 12.20 2.05 6.28
N ILE A 21 11.19 2.60 6.97
CA ILE A 21 11.41 3.33 8.23
C ILE A 21 11.86 2.36 9.34
N ALA A 22 11.32 1.14 9.37
CA ALA A 22 11.56 0.17 10.42
C ALA A 22 12.83 -0.67 10.23
N LYS A 23 13.30 -0.87 9.00
CA LYS A 23 14.38 -1.81 8.66
C LYS A 23 15.56 -1.09 7.99
N ASP A 24 16.76 -1.62 8.17
CA ASP A 24 17.99 -1.12 7.53
C ASP A 24 18.12 -1.63 6.07
N VAL A 25 17.10 -1.37 5.25
CA VAL A 25 17.02 -1.78 3.84
C VAL A 25 16.66 -0.56 3.00
N PRO A 26 17.39 -0.24 1.91
CA PRO A 26 17.10 0.94 1.10
C PRO A 26 15.70 0.91 0.47
N LEU A 27 15.04 2.08 0.39
CA LEU A 27 13.73 2.22 -0.25
C LEU A 27 13.70 1.69 -1.70
N ASP A 28 14.82 1.82 -2.42
CA ASP A 28 14.98 1.29 -3.77
C ASP A 28 14.75 -0.23 -3.85
N ALA A 29 15.20 -0.99 -2.84
CA ALA A 29 15.00 -2.44 -2.82
C ALA A 29 13.51 -2.81 -2.77
N TYR A 30 12.74 -2.15 -1.89
CA TYR A 30 11.30 -2.32 -1.81
C TYR A 30 10.61 -1.91 -3.11
N ALA A 31 10.95 -0.73 -3.64
CA ALA A 31 10.30 -0.19 -4.82
C ALA A 31 10.57 -1.04 -6.08
N ILE A 32 11.79 -1.59 -6.24
CA ILE A 32 12.15 -2.48 -7.35
C ILE A 32 11.42 -3.81 -7.21
N LYS A 33 11.45 -4.43 -6.03
CA LYS A 33 10.80 -5.74 -5.83
C LYS A 33 9.29 -5.64 -6.00
N TYR A 34 8.65 -4.66 -5.35
CA TYR A 34 7.20 -4.50 -5.42
C TYR A 34 6.72 -4.04 -6.80
N SER A 35 7.48 -3.21 -7.53
CA SER A 35 7.12 -2.84 -8.90
C SER A 35 7.13 -4.03 -9.84
N ARG A 36 8.07 -4.98 -9.66
CA ARG A 36 8.12 -6.24 -10.42
C ARG A 36 6.92 -7.13 -10.13
N ILE A 37 6.56 -7.32 -8.86
CA ILE A 37 5.41 -8.14 -8.48
C ILE A 37 4.11 -7.52 -9.00
N LEU A 38 3.92 -6.22 -8.78
CA LEU A 38 2.76 -5.48 -9.30
C LEU A 38 2.72 -5.44 -10.82
N GLY A 39 3.88 -5.34 -11.48
CA GLY A 39 4.03 -5.30 -12.94
C GLY A 39 3.56 -6.57 -13.63
N ASN A 40 3.50 -7.70 -12.92
CA ASN A 40 2.88 -8.94 -13.42
C ASN A 40 1.35 -8.83 -13.52
N GLN A 41 0.74 -7.86 -12.82
CA GLN A 41 -0.70 -7.67 -12.72
C GLN A 41 -1.18 -6.37 -13.40
N TYR A 42 -0.35 -5.32 -13.40
CA TYR A 42 -0.72 -3.96 -13.78
C TYR A 42 0.34 -3.29 -14.65
N SER A 43 -0.09 -2.44 -15.59
CA SER A 43 0.82 -1.82 -16.57
C SER A 43 1.48 -0.52 -16.10
N ASP A 44 1.07 0.07 -14.97
CA ASP A 44 1.48 1.42 -14.54
C ASP A 44 2.30 1.46 -13.24
N THR A 45 2.69 0.32 -12.68
CA THR A 45 3.35 0.23 -11.36
C THR A 45 4.86 0.26 -11.50
N THR A 46 5.40 1.38 -11.99
CA THR A 46 6.86 1.56 -12.12
C THR A 46 7.54 1.78 -10.76
N THR A 47 8.82 1.40 -10.64
CA THR A 47 9.67 1.71 -9.47
C THR A 47 9.61 3.19 -9.13
N LYS A 48 9.73 4.07 -10.14
CA LYS A 48 9.67 5.52 -9.95
C LYS A 48 8.35 5.97 -9.30
N LYS A 49 7.22 5.43 -9.75
CA LYS A 49 5.89 5.78 -9.22
C LYS A 49 5.76 5.39 -7.74
N LEU A 50 6.18 4.17 -7.37
CA LEU A 50 6.18 3.71 -5.98
C LEU A 50 7.09 4.57 -5.09
N LYS A 51 8.31 4.85 -5.53
CA LYS A 51 9.25 5.71 -4.77
C LYS A 51 8.67 7.09 -4.50
N LEU A 52 8.12 7.74 -5.53
CA LEU A 52 7.51 9.07 -5.38
C LEU A 52 6.40 9.07 -4.33
N ILE A 53 5.54 8.04 -4.32
CA ILE A 53 4.48 7.91 -3.31
C ILE A 53 5.10 7.77 -1.90
N CYS A 54 6.10 6.90 -1.74
CA CYS A 54 6.74 6.66 -0.45
C CYS A 54 7.44 7.93 0.07
N GLU A 55 8.15 8.64 -0.79
CA GLU A 55 8.79 9.92 -0.49
C GLU A 55 7.77 10.98 -0.07
N GLU A 56 6.67 11.12 -0.81
CA GLU A 56 5.59 12.05 -0.46
C GLU A 56 4.87 11.69 0.85
N MET A 57 4.70 10.39 1.15
CA MET A 57 4.19 9.92 2.44
C MET A 57 5.12 10.34 3.59
N MET A 58 6.42 10.07 3.48
CA MET A 58 7.40 10.45 4.50
C MET A 58 7.47 11.96 4.70
N LEU A 59 7.51 12.74 3.61
CA LEU A 59 7.53 14.21 3.67
C LEU A 59 6.29 14.74 4.39
N PHE A 60 5.10 14.25 4.03
CA PHE A 60 3.87 14.65 4.69
C PHE A 60 3.86 14.32 6.20
N LEU A 61 4.33 13.13 6.58
CA LEU A 61 4.40 12.72 7.99
C LEU A 61 5.36 13.59 8.80
N ILE A 62 6.49 14.00 8.21
CA ILE A 62 7.41 14.97 8.81
C ILE A 62 6.74 16.34 8.97
N GLU A 63 6.06 16.83 7.93
CA GLU A 63 5.37 18.14 7.94
C GLU A 63 4.36 18.24 9.08
N ILE A 64 3.60 17.17 9.33
CA ILE A 64 2.56 17.15 10.37
C ILE A 64 3.07 16.66 11.73
N GLN A 65 4.37 16.37 11.84
CA GLN A 65 5.01 15.77 13.02
C GLN A 65 4.20 14.58 13.53
N ALA A 66 3.95 13.61 12.64
CA ALA A 66 3.18 12.42 12.98
C ALA A 66 3.94 11.55 14.01
N GLU A 67 3.20 11.01 14.96
CA GLU A 67 3.67 10.05 15.95
C GLU A 67 3.04 8.67 15.66
N ASP A 68 3.51 7.63 16.34
CA ASP A 68 2.98 6.25 16.23
C ASP A 68 2.90 5.72 14.79
N LEU A 69 3.95 5.98 14.00
CA LEU A 69 3.95 5.75 12.55
C LEU A 69 3.59 4.30 12.16
N SER A 70 4.07 3.31 12.90
CA SER A 70 3.76 1.91 12.60
C SER A 70 2.26 1.63 12.77
N ASP A 71 1.62 2.14 13.82
CA ASP A 71 0.17 1.99 13.99
C ASP A 71 -0.61 2.74 12.90
N LEU A 72 -0.20 3.97 12.57
CA LEU A 72 -0.81 4.74 11.51
C LEU A 72 -0.78 4.00 10.16
N PHE A 73 0.38 3.45 9.78
CA PHE A 73 0.52 2.70 8.53
C PHE A 73 -0.28 1.39 8.54
N ASN A 74 -0.20 0.62 9.63
CA ASN A 74 -0.95 -0.63 9.77
C ASN A 74 -2.47 -0.38 9.74
N SER A 75 -2.93 0.67 10.43
CA SER A 75 -4.33 1.10 10.41
C SER A 75 -4.76 1.58 9.01
N TYR A 76 -3.90 2.28 8.25
CA TYR A 76 -4.19 2.66 6.87
C TYR A 76 -4.30 1.44 5.95
N ILE A 77 -3.35 0.52 6.03
CA ILE A 77 -3.34 -0.73 5.26
C ILE A 77 -4.60 -1.54 5.57
N TYR A 78 -4.94 -1.69 6.85
CA TYR A 78 -6.16 -2.36 7.31
C TYR A 78 -7.41 -1.71 6.72
N PHE A 79 -7.54 -0.39 6.87
CA PHE A 79 -8.71 0.35 6.40
C PHE A 79 -8.92 0.19 4.89
N MET A 80 -7.87 0.38 4.10
CA MET A 80 -7.96 0.30 2.64
C MET A 80 -8.21 -1.13 2.14
N THR A 81 -7.68 -2.13 2.84
CA THR A 81 -7.93 -3.54 2.54
C THR A 81 -9.34 -3.96 2.96
N THR A 82 -9.87 -3.41 4.05
CA THR A 82 -11.15 -3.80 4.63
C THR A 82 -12.34 -3.08 4.01
N PHE A 83 -12.20 -1.81 3.62
CA PHE A 83 -13.31 -0.99 3.14
C PHE A 83 -13.11 -0.55 1.69
N ASP A 84 -14.21 -0.51 0.94
CA ASP A 84 -14.24 0.09 -0.39
C ASP A 84 -14.53 1.60 -0.36
N GLU A 85 -14.55 2.24 -1.53
CA GLU A 85 -14.77 3.67 -1.69
C GLU A 85 -16.12 4.18 -1.14
N ARG A 86 -17.07 3.28 -0.88
CA ARG A 86 -18.38 3.59 -0.28
C ARG A 86 -18.38 3.41 1.24
N GLY A 87 -17.26 2.94 1.82
CA GLY A 87 -17.17 2.55 3.23
C GLY A 87 -17.74 1.17 3.52
N GLU A 88 -18.08 0.38 2.50
CA GLU A 88 -18.61 -0.97 2.68
C GLU A 88 -17.48 -2.00 2.78
N PRO A 89 -17.69 -3.13 3.48
CA PRO A 89 -16.70 -4.20 3.53
C PRO A 89 -16.29 -4.68 2.14
N ARG A 90 -14.98 -4.60 1.85
CA ARG A 90 -14.37 -4.97 0.58
C ARG A 90 -14.43 -6.48 0.39
N LYS A 91 -15.20 -6.89 -0.61
CA LYS A 91 -15.23 -8.28 -1.06
C LYS A 91 -14.10 -8.52 -2.05
N ILE A 92 -12.99 -9.12 -1.59
CA ILE A 92 -11.79 -9.34 -2.42
C ILE A 92 -12.12 -10.12 -3.69
N LYS A 93 -12.80 -11.26 -3.57
CA LYS A 93 -13.21 -12.05 -4.73
C LYS A 93 -14.54 -12.73 -4.50
N THR A 94 -15.43 -12.54 -5.47
CA THR A 94 -16.76 -13.16 -5.59
C THR A 94 -16.89 -13.81 -6.96
N PHE A 95 -18.01 -14.47 -7.23
CA PHE A 95 -18.27 -15.02 -8.57
C PHE A 95 -18.32 -13.96 -9.69
N PHE A 96 -18.68 -12.71 -9.35
CA PHE A 96 -18.91 -11.65 -10.34
C PHE A 96 -17.86 -10.52 -10.31
N LYS A 97 -17.03 -10.44 -9.26
CA LYS A 97 -16.08 -9.34 -9.06
C LYS A 97 -14.79 -9.85 -8.43
N ASN A 98 -13.66 -9.33 -8.91
CA ASN A 98 -12.35 -9.48 -8.31
C ASN A 98 -11.79 -8.08 -8.02
N ALA A 99 -11.58 -7.72 -6.75
CA ALA A 99 -11.05 -6.44 -6.32
C ALA A 99 -9.56 -6.26 -6.66
N LEU A 100 -8.85 -7.36 -6.96
CA LEU A 100 -7.48 -7.37 -7.45
C LEU A 100 -7.40 -7.18 -8.97
N ALA A 101 -8.52 -7.21 -9.69
CA ALA A 101 -8.52 -7.04 -11.14
C ALA A 101 -8.07 -5.63 -11.53
N PRO A 102 -7.38 -5.47 -12.66
CA PRO A 102 -6.99 -4.15 -13.16
C PRO A 102 -8.20 -3.24 -13.44
N VAL A 103 -7.99 -1.94 -13.30
CA VAL A 103 -8.99 -0.90 -13.57
C VAL A 103 -8.66 -0.09 -14.82
N ASN A 104 -9.62 0.65 -15.33
CA ASN A 104 -9.48 1.44 -16.57
C ASN A 104 -8.94 2.86 -16.34
N ALA A 105 -8.87 3.32 -15.09
CA ALA A 105 -8.33 4.61 -14.73
C ALA A 105 -7.02 4.40 -13.96
N GLU A 106 -5.96 5.09 -14.40
CA GLU A 106 -4.67 5.06 -13.72
C GLU A 106 -4.77 5.81 -12.38
N ALA A 107 -4.37 5.17 -11.29
CA ALA A 107 -4.24 5.84 -10.00
C ALA A 107 -2.98 6.72 -10.00
N THR A 108 -3.13 8.01 -9.78
CA THR A 108 -2.01 8.96 -9.73
C THR A 108 -1.36 9.01 -8.34
N VAL A 109 -0.11 9.49 -8.27
CA VAL A 109 0.57 9.77 -6.98
C VAL A 109 -0.27 10.72 -6.12
N ALA A 110 -0.84 11.77 -6.73
CA ALA A 110 -1.68 12.73 -6.04
C ALA A 110 -2.96 12.12 -5.45
N GLU A 111 -3.59 11.16 -6.14
CA GLU A 111 -4.78 10.46 -5.63
C GLU A 111 -4.43 9.54 -4.46
N VAL A 112 -3.30 8.82 -4.54
CA VAL A 112 -2.81 7.99 -3.43
C VAL A 112 -2.53 8.87 -2.22
N MET A 113 -1.83 9.99 -2.41
CA MET A 113 -1.54 10.93 -1.33
C MET A 113 -2.80 11.60 -0.77
N LYS A 114 -3.80 11.91 -1.60
CA LYS A 114 -5.08 12.40 -1.11
C LYS A 114 -5.75 11.37 -0.21
N SER A 115 -5.78 10.10 -0.61
CA SER A 115 -6.34 9.00 0.18
C SER A 115 -5.61 8.87 1.53
N PHE A 116 -4.27 8.83 1.50
CA PHE A 116 -3.45 8.72 2.70
C PHE A 116 -3.62 9.90 3.67
N LYS A 117 -3.64 11.14 3.15
CA LYS A 117 -3.86 12.35 3.96
C LYS A 117 -5.23 12.35 4.62
N VAL A 118 -6.29 12.02 3.86
CA VAL A 118 -7.66 11.93 4.40
C VAL A 118 -7.74 10.91 5.52
N PHE A 119 -7.14 9.72 5.33
CA PHE A 119 -7.09 8.72 6.38
C PHE A 119 -6.31 9.20 7.61
N THR A 120 -5.12 9.77 7.41
CA THR A 120 -4.26 10.24 8.51
C THR A 120 -4.96 11.29 9.37
N PHE A 121 -5.70 12.22 8.77
CA PHE A 121 -6.46 13.20 9.55
C PHE A 121 -7.60 12.58 10.35
N LYS A 122 -8.32 11.59 9.78
CA LYS A 122 -9.37 10.84 10.49
C LYS A 122 -8.80 10.00 11.64
N TYR A 123 -7.66 9.36 11.41
CA TYR A 123 -6.93 8.61 12.43
C TYR A 123 -6.58 9.51 13.62
N ARG A 124 -6.00 10.69 13.36
CA ARG A 124 -5.66 11.66 14.42
C ARG A 124 -6.86 12.22 15.17
N SER A 125 -8.03 12.28 14.55
CA SER A 125 -9.26 12.69 15.22
C SER A 125 -9.97 11.54 15.97
N ASN A 126 -9.38 10.34 16.02
CA ASN A 126 -10.01 9.12 16.53
C ASN A 126 -11.36 8.80 15.87
N ASP A 127 -11.50 9.16 14.58
CA ASP A 127 -12.73 8.98 13.78
C ASP A 127 -12.59 7.84 12.77
N VAL A 128 -11.74 6.86 13.06
CA VAL A 128 -11.53 5.69 12.21
C VAL A 128 -11.27 4.45 13.03
N LEU A 129 -11.64 3.30 12.48
CA LEU A 129 -11.30 2.00 13.04
C LEU A 129 -9.78 1.80 12.93
N THR A 130 -9.14 1.51 14.06
CA THR A 130 -7.75 1.08 14.10
C THR A 130 -7.65 -0.40 13.73
N VAL A 131 -6.45 -0.82 13.33
CA VAL A 131 -6.17 -2.22 13.00
C VAL A 131 -6.46 -3.14 14.21
N PRO A 132 -7.13 -4.29 14.04
CA PRO A 132 -7.29 -5.28 15.09
C PRO A 132 -5.93 -5.88 15.50
N VAL A 133 -5.82 -6.30 16.76
CA VAL A 133 -4.65 -7.05 17.25
C VAL A 133 -4.45 -8.31 16.40
N ASP A 134 -3.20 -8.60 16.05
CA ASP A 134 -2.76 -9.74 15.24
C ASP A 134 -3.30 -9.80 13.80
N TRP A 135 -3.90 -8.72 13.28
CA TRP A 135 -4.35 -8.69 11.88
C TRP A 135 -3.15 -8.62 10.92
N GLN A 136 -3.15 -9.50 9.93
CA GLN A 136 -2.19 -9.48 8.81
C GLN A 136 -2.93 -9.43 7.48
N VAL A 137 -2.31 -8.82 6.46
CA VAL A 137 -2.89 -8.78 5.10
C VAL A 137 -3.01 -10.19 4.52
N SER A 138 -2.05 -11.07 4.79
CA SER A 138 -2.00 -12.45 4.32
C SER A 138 -3.15 -13.32 4.86
N ASP A 139 -3.74 -12.96 5.99
CA ASP A 139 -4.92 -13.65 6.56
C ASP A 139 -6.24 -13.25 5.89
N VAL A 140 -6.24 -12.23 5.02
CA VAL A 140 -7.46 -11.76 4.35
C VAL A 140 -7.95 -12.81 3.35
N GLU A 141 -9.22 -13.21 3.48
CA GLU A 141 -9.81 -14.24 2.63
C GLU A 141 -9.69 -13.88 1.14
N LYS A 142 -9.11 -14.79 0.34
CA LYS A 142 -8.90 -14.66 -1.11
C LYS A 142 -7.95 -13.52 -1.54
N ILE A 143 -7.13 -12.99 -0.64
CA ILE A 143 -6.13 -11.94 -0.95
C ILE A 143 -5.06 -12.39 -1.94
N SER A 144 -4.80 -13.71 -2.04
CA SER A 144 -3.97 -14.32 -3.09
C SER A 144 -2.55 -13.73 -3.10
N TRP A 145 -1.97 -13.51 -4.29
CA TRP A 145 -0.64 -12.93 -4.52
C TRP A 145 -0.36 -11.64 -3.75
N LEU A 146 -1.40 -10.87 -3.38
CA LEU A 146 -1.20 -9.63 -2.65
C LEU A 146 -0.86 -9.91 -1.17
N GLY A 147 -1.35 -11.01 -0.60
CA GLY A 147 -0.89 -11.48 0.71
C GLY A 147 0.58 -11.89 0.65
N ASP A 148 0.94 -12.69 -0.36
CA ASP A 148 2.33 -13.14 -0.57
C ASP A 148 3.29 -11.94 -0.70
N LEU A 149 2.89 -10.86 -1.39
CA LEU A 149 3.68 -9.63 -1.48
C LEU A 149 3.98 -9.01 -0.11
N PHE A 150 3.03 -9.03 0.81
CA PHE A 150 3.20 -8.44 2.14
C PHE A 150 4.15 -9.25 3.02
N ASP A 151 4.20 -10.57 2.79
CA ASP A 151 5.07 -11.51 3.51
C ASP A 151 6.48 -11.64 2.88
N GLU A 152 6.72 -11.02 1.71
CA GLU A 152 8.03 -11.06 1.05
C GLU A 152 9.14 -10.47 1.92
N GLU A 153 10.21 -11.25 2.12
CA GLU A 153 11.43 -10.77 2.73
C GLU A 153 12.22 -9.94 1.72
N ILE A 154 12.41 -8.65 2.02
CA ILE A 154 13.17 -7.72 1.19
C ILE A 154 14.55 -7.51 1.79
N THR A 155 15.57 -7.65 0.95
CA THR A 155 16.98 -7.49 1.33
C THR A 155 17.62 -6.35 0.56
N TYR A 156 18.79 -5.90 1.01
CA TYR A 156 19.56 -4.88 0.27
C TYR A 156 19.91 -5.31 -1.17
N ARG A 157 19.98 -6.62 -1.45
CA ARG A 157 20.33 -7.16 -2.78
C ARG A 157 19.26 -6.90 -3.81
N ASP A 158 18.00 -6.90 -3.40
CA ASP A 158 16.87 -6.59 -4.27
C ASP A 158 16.96 -5.15 -4.86
N GLY A 159 17.74 -4.27 -4.22
CA GLY A 159 18.03 -2.92 -4.72
C GLY A 159 19.07 -2.86 -5.86
N PHE A 160 19.80 -3.94 -6.10
CA PHE A 160 20.87 -4.01 -7.11
C PHE A 160 20.52 -4.90 -8.31
N ASP A 161 19.42 -5.65 -8.25
CA ASP A 161 18.92 -6.47 -9.36
C ASP A 161 18.27 -5.58 -10.43
N LEU A 162 19.12 -4.82 -11.12
CA LEU A 162 18.83 -4.12 -12.37
C LEU A 162 19.25 -5.03 -13.54
N SER A 163 18.65 -6.22 -13.66
CA SER A 163 18.86 -7.14 -14.78
C SER A 163 17.62 -7.26 -15.66
#